data_AF-A0A920HG41-F1
#
_entry.id   AF-A0A920HG41-F1
#
_cell.length_a   1.000
_cell.length_b   1.000
_cell.length_c   1.000
_cell.angle_alpha   90.00
_cell.angle_beta   90.00
_cell.angle_gamma   90.00
#
_symmetry.space_group_name_H-M   'P 1'
#
loop_
_entity.id
_entity.type
_entity.pdbx_description
1 polymer ?
#
loop_
_entity_poly.entity_id
_entity_poly.type
_entity_poly.pdbx_seq_one_letter_code
_entity_poly.pdbx_strand_id
1 'polypeptide(L)'
;MLYKMPGFSILELINTKTILKFNLFLTNINKQVNGLFRNEKLRSILKFPVLFLGAKPSNTPAFYNFMNYADFGLGTWQPKNGFYDVVKSMIIIAKEQGVKFNKKSNVEKINIDSGTVKSITVNGKKLDCDFLVSGADYAHTESLIDKKFRQYSDSYWNKRVWSPSSLLFYIGIKKRLKNLNHHNLFFDTSFEKHSNEIYSKPNWPKDPLFYVNLTSKTYKHTAPKGHENCFILIPSQLT
;
A
#
# COMPACT_ATOMS: atom_id res chain seq x y z
N MET A 1 -8.67 9.67 17.20
CA MET A 1 -8.58 8.33 17.81
C MET A 1 -7.14 7.89 18.00
N LEU A 2 -6.25 8.01 17.00
CA LEU A 2 -4.81 7.71 17.16
C LEU A 2 -4.12 8.55 18.26
N TYR A 3 -4.48 9.82 18.44
CA TYR A 3 -3.93 10.65 19.53
C TYR A 3 -4.29 10.15 20.96
N LYS A 4 -5.31 9.28 21.10
CA LYS A 4 -5.71 8.69 22.40
C LYS A 4 -4.99 7.37 22.69
N MET A 5 -4.27 6.82 21.71
CA MET A 5 -3.57 5.54 21.80
C MET A 5 -2.18 5.71 21.15
N PRO A 6 -1.29 6.47 21.79
CA PRO A 6 0.03 6.80 21.25
C PRO A 6 0.95 5.58 21.10
N GLY A 7 0.57 4.42 21.65
CA GLY A 7 1.35 3.19 21.54
C GLY A 7 2.47 3.09 22.57
N PHE A 8 2.33 3.74 23.73
CA PHE A 8 3.29 3.63 24.84
C PHE A 8 3.16 2.30 25.58
N SER A 9 1.99 1.67 25.54
CA SER A 9 1.77 0.34 26.11
C SER A 9 0.86 -0.52 25.25
N ILE A 10 1.15 -1.82 25.17
CA ILE A 10 0.27 -2.80 24.51
C ILE A 10 -1.09 -2.90 25.20
N LEU A 11 -1.16 -2.52 26.49
CA LEU A 11 -2.40 -2.49 27.27
C LEU A 11 -3.40 -1.47 26.72
N GLU A 12 -2.96 -0.44 26.01
CA GLU A 12 -3.86 0.52 25.33
C GLU A 12 -4.77 -0.20 24.33
N LEU A 13 -4.28 -1.29 23.72
CA LEU A 13 -5.00 -2.11 22.76
C LEU A 13 -5.88 -3.19 23.42
N ILE A 14 -5.71 -3.45 24.73
CA ILE A 14 -6.41 -4.50 25.46
C ILE A 14 -7.56 -3.87 26.26
N ASN A 15 -8.77 -3.98 25.73
CA ASN A 15 -9.98 -3.53 26.39
C ASN A 15 -11.14 -4.50 26.09
N THR A 16 -12.27 -4.33 26.77
CA THR A 16 -13.44 -5.22 26.61
C THR A 16 -13.89 -5.34 25.14
N LYS A 17 -13.83 -4.25 24.37
CA LYS A 17 -14.23 -4.25 22.94
C LYS A 17 -13.26 -5.05 22.06
N THR A 18 -11.95 -4.98 22.32
CA THR A 18 -10.95 -5.74 21.55
C THR A 18 -10.92 -7.21 21.97
N ILE A 19 -11.06 -7.52 23.26
CA ILE A 19 -11.17 -8.89 23.77
C ILE A 19 -12.37 -9.62 23.12
N LEU A 20 -13.53 -8.98 23.06
CA LEU A 20 -14.73 -9.55 22.42
C LEU A 20 -14.57 -9.80 20.91
N LYS A 21 -13.54 -9.22 20.28
CA LYS A 21 -13.23 -9.36 18.86
C LYS A 21 -12.00 -10.24 18.61
N PHE A 22 -11.41 -10.83 19.64
CA PHE A 22 -10.18 -11.63 19.55
C PHE A 22 -10.29 -12.78 18.52
N ASN A 23 -11.49 -13.33 18.39
CA ASN A 23 -11.86 -14.42 17.48
C ASN A 23 -11.54 -14.06 16.00
N LEU A 24 -11.58 -12.76 15.64
CA LEU A 24 -11.27 -12.28 14.29
C LEU A 24 -9.78 -12.44 13.93
N PHE A 25 -8.90 -12.58 14.93
CA PHE A 25 -7.48 -12.86 14.73
C PHE A 25 -7.18 -14.37 14.64
N LEU A 26 -8.10 -15.23 15.10
CA LEU A 26 -7.95 -16.69 15.07
C LEU A 26 -8.51 -17.34 13.79
N THR A 27 -9.21 -16.56 12.97
CA THR A 27 -9.75 -17.01 11.68
C THR A 27 -9.26 -16.11 10.54
N ASN A 28 -9.56 -16.48 9.30
CA ASN A 28 -9.13 -15.74 8.11
C ASN A 28 -10.32 -15.28 7.27
N ILE A 29 -10.05 -14.32 6.38
CA ILE A 29 -11.07 -13.74 5.51
C ILE A 29 -11.76 -14.81 4.67
N ASN A 30 -11.01 -15.78 4.13
CA ASN A 30 -11.59 -16.83 3.31
C ASN A 30 -12.65 -17.66 4.06
N LYS A 31 -12.35 -18.12 5.28
CA LYS A 31 -13.27 -18.90 6.13
C LYS A 31 -14.51 -18.08 6.48
N GLN A 32 -14.34 -16.82 6.89
CA GLN A 32 -15.46 -15.98 7.29
C GLN A 32 -16.40 -15.67 6.11
N VAL A 33 -15.84 -15.26 4.96
CA VAL A 33 -16.63 -14.95 3.76
C VAL A 33 -17.36 -16.20 3.24
N ASN A 34 -16.71 -17.36 3.21
CA ASN A 34 -17.33 -18.60 2.76
C ASN A 34 -18.46 -19.07 3.69
N GLY A 35 -18.34 -18.84 4.99
CA GLY A 35 -19.37 -19.19 5.97
C GLY A 35 -20.61 -18.31 5.89
N LEU A 36 -20.49 -17.07 5.41
CA LEU A 36 -21.60 -16.10 5.36
C LEU A 36 -22.29 -16.03 4.01
N PHE A 37 -21.56 -16.22 2.91
CA PHE A 37 -22.07 -16.04 1.56
C PHE A 37 -21.95 -17.34 0.75
N ARG A 38 -22.94 -17.64 -0.10
CA ARG A 38 -22.91 -18.78 -1.04
C ARG A 38 -22.57 -18.40 -2.48
N ASN A 39 -22.88 -17.16 -2.88
CA ASN A 39 -22.66 -16.71 -4.25
C ASN A 39 -21.17 -16.44 -4.50
N GLU A 40 -20.60 -17.08 -5.53
CA GLU A 40 -19.17 -16.98 -5.84
C GLU A 40 -18.73 -15.56 -6.23
N LYS A 41 -19.56 -14.78 -6.93
CA LYS A 41 -19.22 -13.40 -7.28
C LYS A 41 -19.13 -12.50 -6.04
N LEU A 42 -20.08 -12.65 -5.10
CA LEU A 42 -20.03 -11.92 -3.82
C LEU A 42 -18.80 -12.32 -3.00
N ARG A 43 -18.46 -13.62 -2.97
CA ARG A 43 -17.25 -14.11 -2.31
C ARG A 43 -16.00 -13.47 -2.91
N SER A 44 -15.90 -13.40 -4.24
CA SER A 44 -14.77 -12.76 -4.92
C SER A 44 -14.66 -11.27 -4.58
N ILE A 45 -15.78 -10.54 -4.62
CA ILE A 45 -15.82 -9.11 -4.27
C ILE A 45 -15.34 -8.88 -2.84
N LEU A 46 -15.82 -9.67 -1.86
CA LEU A 46 -15.48 -9.49 -0.44
C LEU A 46 -14.06 -9.95 -0.07
N LYS A 47 -13.47 -10.86 -0.86
CA LYS A 47 -12.09 -11.34 -0.68
C LYS A 47 -11.08 -10.45 -1.40
N PHE A 48 -11.50 -9.71 -2.42
CA PHE A 48 -10.62 -8.91 -3.25
C PHE A 48 -9.76 -7.89 -2.49
N PRO A 49 -10.28 -7.15 -1.48
CA PRO A 49 -9.49 -6.14 -0.78
C PRO A 49 -8.20 -6.66 -0.15
N VAL A 50 -8.09 -7.97 0.09
CA VAL A 50 -6.88 -8.61 0.59
C VAL A 50 -5.71 -8.50 -0.39
N LEU A 51 -5.96 -8.37 -1.70
CA LEU A 51 -4.88 -8.10 -2.66
C LEU A 51 -4.22 -6.74 -2.43
N PHE A 52 -4.95 -5.74 -1.92
CA PHE A 52 -4.33 -4.46 -1.55
C PHE A 52 -3.34 -4.59 -0.40
N LEU A 53 -3.44 -5.66 0.39
CA LEU A 53 -2.50 -5.98 1.48
C LEU A 53 -1.31 -6.81 1.00
N GLY A 54 -1.23 -7.15 -0.29
CA GLY A 54 -0.17 -8.02 -0.79
C GLY A 54 -0.23 -9.42 -0.16
N ALA A 55 -1.43 -9.95 0.11
CA ALA A 55 -1.59 -11.23 0.81
C ALA A 55 -2.71 -12.11 0.21
N LYS A 56 -2.79 -13.36 0.68
CA LYS A 56 -3.88 -14.28 0.34
C LYS A 56 -5.01 -14.22 1.38
N PRO A 57 -6.30 -14.26 0.98
CA PRO A 57 -7.43 -14.33 1.91
C PRO A 57 -7.38 -15.48 2.92
N SER A 58 -6.72 -16.59 2.57
CA SER A 58 -6.50 -17.74 3.46
C SER A 58 -5.49 -17.47 4.57
N ASN A 59 -4.58 -16.52 4.35
CA ASN A 59 -3.47 -16.20 5.24
C ASN A 59 -3.65 -14.85 5.93
N THR A 60 -4.68 -14.09 5.57
CA THR A 60 -5.00 -12.79 6.17
C THR A 60 -6.06 -12.93 7.25
N PRO A 61 -5.80 -12.45 8.48
CA PRO A 61 -6.77 -12.47 9.58
C PRO A 61 -8.11 -11.85 9.20
N ALA A 62 -9.21 -12.43 9.66
CA ALA A 62 -10.56 -11.94 9.38
C ALA A 62 -10.81 -10.52 9.91
N PHE A 63 -10.01 -10.07 10.89
CA PHE A 63 -9.97 -8.69 11.35
C PHE A 63 -9.89 -7.67 10.19
N TYR A 64 -9.12 -7.98 9.14
CA TYR A 64 -8.94 -7.10 7.98
C TYR A 64 -10.20 -6.92 7.11
N ASN A 65 -11.31 -7.61 7.41
CA ASN A 65 -12.60 -7.32 6.78
C ASN A 65 -13.11 -5.89 7.05
N PHE A 66 -12.51 -5.13 7.98
CA PHE A 66 -12.76 -3.70 8.10
C PHE A 66 -12.49 -2.94 6.79
N MET A 67 -11.62 -3.45 5.91
CA MET A 67 -11.37 -2.86 4.58
C MET A 67 -12.64 -2.81 3.74
N ASN A 68 -13.49 -3.85 3.81
CA ASN A 68 -14.80 -3.83 3.16
C ASN A 68 -15.71 -2.72 3.71
N TYR A 69 -15.62 -2.40 5.01
CA TYR A 69 -16.36 -1.26 5.58
C TYR A 69 -15.79 0.09 5.13
N ALA A 70 -14.47 0.20 4.99
CA ALA A 70 -13.87 1.39 4.39
C ALA A 70 -14.38 1.62 2.96
N ASP A 71 -14.40 0.57 2.14
CA ASP A 71 -14.81 0.66 0.74
C ASP A 71 -16.32 0.87 0.57
N PHE A 72 -17.17 0.04 1.19
CA PHE A 72 -18.62 0.07 1.00
C PHE A 72 -19.35 1.01 1.98
N GLY A 73 -18.81 1.19 3.18
CA GLY A 73 -19.48 1.91 4.27
C GLY A 73 -19.09 3.38 4.32
N LEU A 74 -17.79 3.69 4.26
CA LEU A 74 -17.33 5.08 4.24
C LEU A 74 -17.44 5.68 2.83
N GLY A 75 -17.09 4.89 1.82
CA GLY A 75 -17.11 5.30 0.42
C GLY A 75 -15.71 5.59 -0.12
N THR A 76 -15.65 5.95 -1.40
CA THR A 76 -14.39 6.17 -2.13
C THR A 76 -14.35 7.59 -2.68
N TRP A 77 -13.26 8.31 -2.41
CA TRP A 77 -13.05 9.67 -2.88
C TRP A 77 -11.74 9.79 -3.65
N GLN A 78 -11.77 10.60 -4.71
CA GLN A 78 -10.62 10.90 -5.55
C GLN A 78 -10.40 12.42 -5.53
N PRO A 79 -9.19 12.93 -5.26
CA PRO A 79 -8.91 14.35 -5.42
C PRO A 79 -9.08 14.78 -6.87
N LYS A 80 -9.61 15.99 -7.07
CA LYS A 80 -10.02 16.51 -8.39
C LYS A 80 -8.91 16.41 -9.44
N ASN A 81 -7.67 16.76 -9.11
CA ASN A 81 -6.55 16.71 -10.06
C ASN A 81 -5.64 15.49 -9.83
N GLY A 82 -6.14 14.45 -9.16
CA GLY A 82 -5.38 13.24 -8.85
C GLY A 82 -4.70 13.27 -7.48
N PHE A 83 -4.16 12.12 -7.06
CA PHE A 83 -3.53 11.96 -5.74
C PHE A 83 -2.37 12.91 -5.45
N TYR A 84 -1.73 13.46 -6.48
CA TYR A 84 -0.67 14.44 -6.30
C TYR A 84 -1.13 15.73 -5.60
N ASP A 85 -2.43 16.05 -5.64
CA ASP A 85 -2.98 17.17 -4.87
C ASP A 85 -2.82 16.97 -3.35
N VAL A 86 -2.93 15.73 -2.85
CA VAL A 86 -2.71 15.44 -1.42
C VAL A 86 -1.26 15.75 -1.05
N VAL A 87 -0.32 15.34 -1.88
CA VAL A 87 1.12 15.62 -1.70
C VAL A 87 1.38 17.12 -1.70
N LYS A 88 0.81 17.86 -2.66
CA LYS A 88 0.94 19.33 -2.71
C LYS A 88 0.40 19.99 -1.44
N SER A 89 -0.78 19.60 -0.99
CA SER A 89 -1.40 20.14 0.22
C SER A 89 -0.53 19.89 1.46
N MET A 90 0.04 18.69 1.60
CA MET A 90 0.97 18.38 2.69
C MET A 90 2.25 19.24 2.63
N ILE A 91 2.81 19.45 1.43
CA ILE A 91 3.99 20.31 1.25
C ILE A 91 3.66 21.77 1.62
N ILE A 92 2.48 22.27 1.26
CA ILE A 92 2.03 23.63 1.60
C ILE A 92 1.99 23.80 3.11
N ILE A 93 1.25 22.92 3.81
CA ILE A 93 1.13 22.95 5.27
C ILE A 93 2.51 22.86 5.93
N ALA A 94 3.37 21.94 5.48
CA ALA A 94 4.72 21.81 6.02
C ALA A 94 5.55 23.08 5.86
N LYS A 95 5.49 23.75 4.69
CA LYS A 95 6.17 25.02 4.47
C LYS A 95 5.63 26.15 5.34
N GLU A 96 4.32 26.21 5.55
CA GLU A 96 3.69 27.16 6.48
C GLU A 96 4.18 26.96 7.92
N GLN A 97 4.53 25.73 8.28
CA GLN A 97 5.17 25.38 9.57
C GLN A 97 6.71 25.54 9.55
N GLY A 98 7.29 26.14 8.51
CA GLY A 98 8.73 26.42 8.42
C GLY A 98 9.61 25.26 7.94
N VAL A 99 9.02 24.15 7.47
CA VAL A 99 9.79 23.00 6.96
C VAL A 99 10.55 23.37 5.68
N LYS A 100 11.85 23.06 5.65
CA LYS A 100 12.71 23.23 4.48
C LYS A 100 12.80 21.92 3.68
N PHE A 101 12.50 22.00 2.39
CA PHE A 101 12.57 20.85 1.47
C PHE A 101 13.81 20.93 0.59
N ASN A 102 14.75 20.01 0.79
CA ASN A 102 15.95 19.88 -0.03
C ASN A 102 15.75 18.74 -1.05
N LYS A 103 15.81 19.07 -2.35
CA LYS A 103 15.68 18.10 -3.45
C LYS A 103 17.05 17.80 -4.04
N LYS A 104 17.18 16.68 -4.77
CA LYS A 104 18.47 16.20 -5.30
C LYS A 104 19.51 16.05 -4.19
N SER A 105 19.04 15.58 -3.03
CA SER A 105 19.79 15.45 -1.79
C SER A 105 19.79 13.98 -1.41
N ASN A 106 20.63 13.18 -2.09
CA ASN A 106 20.68 11.75 -1.83
C ASN A 106 21.36 11.52 -0.47
N VAL A 107 20.67 10.82 0.43
CA VAL A 107 21.25 10.44 1.74
C VAL A 107 22.08 9.19 1.53
N GLU A 108 23.39 9.31 1.73
CA GLU A 108 24.37 8.25 1.48
C GLU A 108 24.72 7.48 2.76
N LYS A 109 24.67 8.16 3.90
CA LYS A 109 25.04 7.56 5.19
C LYS A 109 24.28 8.21 6.35
N ILE A 110 23.90 7.40 7.33
CA ILE A 110 23.43 7.84 8.64
C ILE A 110 24.61 7.68 9.61
N ASN A 111 25.11 8.80 10.13
CA ASN A 111 26.28 8.81 10.99
C ASN A 111 25.84 8.72 12.46
N ILE A 112 26.22 7.61 13.09
CA ILE A 112 25.89 7.28 14.47
C ILE A 112 27.17 7.30 15.31
N ASP A 113 27.08 7.97 16.45
CA ASP A 113 28.13 8.00 17.46
C ASP A 113 27.55 7.58 18.82
N SER A 114 28.25 6.67 19.51
CA SER A 114 27.81 6.11 20.79
C SER A 114 26.34 5.65 20.80
N GLY A 115 25.89 5.02 19.71
CA GLY A 115 24.52 4.52 19.56
C GLY A 115 23.44 5.58 19.26
N THR A 116 23.82 6.85 19.10
CA THR A 116 22.90 7.95 18.79
C THR A 116 23.21 8.56 17.43
N VAL A 117 22.19 8.88 16.63
CA VAL A 117 22.38 9.63 15.38
C VAL A 117 22.94 11.01 15.69
N LYS A 118 23.94 11.45 14.91
CA LYS A 118 24.50 12.81 15.00
C LYS A 118 24.32 13.63 13.74
N SER A 119 24.28 12.95 12.59
CA SER A 119 24.20 13.61 11.29
C SER A 119 23.85 12.62 10.19
N ILE A 120 23.58 13.15 9.01
CA ILE A 120 23.50 12.40 7.76
C ILE A 120 24.53 12.92 6.77
N THR A 121 25.05 12.04 5.92
CA THR A 121 25.87 12.41 4.77
C THR A 121 24.97 12.52 3.54
N VAL A 122 24.96 13.69 2.93
CA VAL A 122 24.13 14.02 1.77
C VAL A 122 25.02 14.60 0.67
N ASN A 123 25.07 13.95 -0.48
CA ASN A 123 25.93 14.33 -1.60
C ASN A 123 27.39 14.60 -1.15
N GLY A 124 27.96 13.71 -0.34
CA GLY A 124 29.31 13.84 0.23
C GLY A 124 29.48 14.86 1.36
N LYS A 125 28.43 15.60 1.75
CA LYS A 125 28.50 16.61 2.83
C LYS A 125 27.78 16.13 4.08
N LYS A 126 28.37 16.36 5.25
CA LYS A 126 27.76 16.06 6.54
C LYS A 126 26.77 17.15 6.94
N LEU A 127 25.58 16.76 7.37
CA LEU A 127 24.53 17.62 7.90
C LEU A 127 24.10 17.12 9.28
N ASP A 128 24.34 17.91 10.31
CA ASP A 128 24.02 17.53 11.69
C ASP A 128 22.51 17.56 11.94
N CYS A 129 22.04 16.64 12.79
CA CYS A 129 20.65 16.59 13.24
C CYS A 129 20.54 15.98 14.64
N ASP A 130 19.61 16.51 15.44
CA ASP A 130 19.30 15.97 16.77
C ASP A 130 18.39 14.75 16.69
N PHE A 131 17.47 14.77 15.73
CA PHE A 131 16.51 13.70 15.46
C PHE A 131 16.49 13.36 13.99
N LEU A 132 16.41 12.07 13.69
CA LEU A 132 16.26 11.55 12.34
C LEU A 132 15.02 10.68 12.25
N VAL A 133 14.12 11.05 11.35
CA VAL A 133 12.97 10.22 10.97
C VAL A 133 13.19 9.82 9.51
N SER A 134 13.45 8.54 9.27
CA SER A 134 13.56 8.01 7.91
C SER A 134 12.18 7.67 7.37
N GLY A 135 11.80 8.32 6.28
CA GLY A 135 10.61 7.96 5.50
C GLY A 135 10.90 6.99 4.35
N ALA A 136 12.13 6.48 4.24
CA ALA A 136 12.52 5.51 3.22
C ALA A 136 12.13 4.08 3.62
N ASP A 137 12.26 3.14 2.68
CA ASP A 137 12.12 1.72 2.98
C ASP A 137 13.07 1.30 4.13
N TYR A 138 12.62 0.35 4.96
CA TYR A 138 13.31 -0.02 6.18
C TYR A 138 14.64 -0.72 5.88
N ALA A 139 14.67 -1.62 4.90
CA ALA A 139 15.88 -2.31 4.50
C ALA A 139 16.87 -1.31 3.85
N HIS A 140 16.35 -0.35 3.08
CA HIS A 140 17.19 0.73 2.55
C HIS A 140 17.78 1.59 3.67
N THR A 141 16.99 2.02 4.64
CA THR A 141 17.46 2.81 5.79
C THR A 141 18.56 2.08 6.56
N GLU A 142 18.39 0.78 6.84
CA GLU A 142 19.40 -0.06 7.48
C GLU A 142 20.69 -0.15 6.65
N SER A 143 20.58 -0.15 5.31
CA SER A 143 21.75 -0.15 4.43
C SER A 143 22.62 1.10 4.57
N LEU A 144 22.03 2.24 4.97
CA LEU A 144 22.72 3.52 5.19
C LEU A 144 23.40 3.62 6.56
N ILE A 145 23.16 2.65 7.46
CA ILE A 145 23.71 2.58 8.81
C ILE A 145 24.91 1.63 8.83
N ASP A 146 25.95 1.95 9.61
CA ASP A 146 27.09 1.06 9.82
C ASP A 146 26.63 -0.25 10.50
N LYS A 147 27.12 -1.39 10.01
CA LYS A 147 26.63 -2.74 10.40
C LYS A 147 26.49 -2.96 11.91
N LYS A 148 27.40 -2.42 12.73
CA LYS A 148 27.40 -2.55 14.20
C LYS A 148 26.22 -1.87 14.90
N PHE A 149 25.52 -0.96 14.23
CA PHE A 149 24.38 -0.21 14.78
C PHE A 149 23.04 -0.61 14.13
N ARG A 150 23.05 -1.56 13.20
CA ARG A 150 21.84 -2.05 12.54
C ARG A 150 20.99 -2.86 13.50
N GLN A 151 19.67 -2.73 13.41
CA GLN A 151 18.74 -3.55 14.18
C GLN A 151 18.59 -4.94 13.54
N TYR A 152 18.61 -5.00 12.20
CA TYR A 152 18.41 -6.23 11.44
C TYR A 152 19.65 -6.63 10.64
N SER A 153 19.95 -7.94 10.65
CA SER A 153 21.06 -8.52 9.89
C SER A 153 20.69 -8.80 8.43
N ASP A 154 21.69 -8.99 7.57
CA ASP A 154 21.47 -9.40 6.18
C ASP A 154 20.69 -10.75 6.11
N SER A 155 20.92 -11.66 7.06
CA SER A 155 20.16 -12.91 7.18
C SER A 155 18.68 -12.71 7.54
N TYR A 156 18.37 -11.69 8.35
CA TYR A 156 16.98 -11.33 8.65
C TYR A 156 16.27 -10.93 7.36
N TRP A 157 16.88 -10.05 6.56
CA TRP A 157 16.30 -9.54 5.32
C TRP A 157 16.14 -10.62 4.25
N ASN A 158 17.14 -11.49 4.10
CA ASN A 158 17.11 -12.60 3.14
C ASN A 158 15.99 -13.62 3.40
N LYS A 159 15.42 -13.65 4.61
CA LYS A 159 14.29 -14.52 4.98
C LYS A 159 12.92 -13.84 4.83
N ARG A 160 12.87 -12.55 4.47
CA ARG A 160 11.61 -11.82 4.30
C ARG A 160 11.01 -12.09 2.93
N VAL A 161 9.69 -12.26 2.92
CA VAL A 161 8.91 -12.31 1.69
C VAL A 161 8.49 -10.87 1.39
N TRP A 162 8.94 -10.36 0.26
CA TRP A 162 8.54 -9.04 -0.23
C TRP A 162 7.12 -9.10 -0.80
N SER A 163 6.37 -8.02 -0.67
CA SER A 163 5.08 -7.88 -1.33
C SER A 163 5.26 -7.94 -2.85
N PRO A 164 4.26 -8.44 -3.60
CA PRO A 164 4.28 -8.39 -5.04
C PRO A 164 4.39 -6.95 -5.52
N SER A 165 4.92 -6.80 -6.71
CA SER A 165 4.92 -5.53 -7.43
C SER A 165 3.70 -5.48 -8.35
N SER A 166 3.76 -4.61 -9.36
CA SER A 166 2.71 -4.48 -10.36
C SER A 166 3.29 -4.10 -11.72
N LEU A 167 2.61 -4.56 -12.77
CA LEU A 167 2.76 -4.07 -14.12
C LEU A 167 1.70 -3.00 -14.39
N LEU A 168 2.13 -1.83 -14.83
CA LEU A 168 1.28 -0.66 -15.03
C LEU A 168 1.27 -0.24 -16.50
N PHE A 169 0.08 -0.02 -17.05
CA PHE A 169 -0.10 0.59 -18.36
C PHE A 169 -0.83 1.93 -18.24
N TYR A 170 -0.32 2.94 -18.95
CA TYR A 170 -0.94 4.25 -19.06
C TYR A 170 -1.28 4.50 -20.54
N ILE A 171 -2.56 4.44 -20.87
CA ILE A 171 -3.06 4.37 -22.25
C ILE A 171 -4.04 5.51 -22.50
N GLY A 172 -3.76 6.33 -23.53
CA GLY A 172 -4.72 7.28 -24.07
C GLY A 172 -5.64 6.61 -25.09
N ILE A 173 -6.95 6.67 -24.87
CA ILE A 173 -7.94 6.04 -25.75
C ILE A 173 -8.70 7.12 -26.52
N LYS A 174 -8.71 7.03 -27.86
CA LYS A 174 -9.34 8.00 -28.77
C LYS A 174 -10.88 7.98 -28.81
N LYS A 175 -11.51 7.36 -27.83
CA LYS A 175 -12.97 7.25 -27.72
C LYS A 175 -13.38 7.10 -26.26
N ARG A 176 -14.66 7.36 -26.00
CA ARG A 176 -15.31 7.00 -24.73
C ARG A 176 -15.67 5.51 -24.74
N LEU A 177 -15.30 4.79 -23.68
CA LEU A 177 -15.65 3.39 -23.47
C LEU A 177 -17.04 3.32 -22.80
N LYS A 178 -17.91 2.42 -23.26
CA LYS A 178 -19.21 2.19 -22.63
C LYS A 178 -19.06 1.13 -21.52
N ASN A 179 -19.99 1.09 -20.56
CA ASN A 179 -20.09 0.08 -19.51
C ASN A 179 -18.89 -0.02 -18.56
N LEU A 180 -18.10 1.05 -18.45
CA LEU A 180 -17.00 1.17 -17.48
C LEU A 180 -17.22 2.39 -16.59
N ASN A 181 -16.86 2.22 -15.32
CA ASN A 181 -16.89 3.24 -14.28
C ASN A 181 -15.49 3.85 -14.07
N HIS A 182 -15.37 4.73 -13.07
CA HIS A 182 -14.10 5.29 -12.65
C HIS A 182 -13.12 4.19 -12.20
N HIS A 183 -13.60 3.24 -11.39
CA HIS A 183 -12.86 2.08 -10.89
C HIS A 183 -13.51 0.81 -11.42
N ASN A 184 -12.73 -0.10 -11.99
CA ASN A 184 -13.23 -1.34 -12.57
C ASN A 184 -12.31 -2.49 -12.16
N LEU A 185 -12.94 -3.55 -11.65
CA LEU A 185 -12.28 -4.79 -11.29
C LEU A 185 -12.84 -5.91 -12.16
N PHE A 186 -11.96 -6.63 -12.84
CA PHE A 186 -12.31 -7.74 -13.70
C PHE A 186 -12.04 -9.04 -12.95
N PHE A 187 -13.09 -9.86 -12.81
CA PHE A 187 -13.07 -11.16 -12.14
C PHE A 187 -13.47 -12.26 -13.13
N ASP A 188 -12.89 -12.23 -14.32
CA ASP A 188 -13.07 -13.21 -15.39
C ASP A 188 -12.16 -14.43 -15.23
N THR A 189 -11.17 -14.36 -14.33
CA THR A 189 -10.22 -15.44 -14.06
C THR A 189 -10.25 -15.87 -12.59
N SER A 190 -9.65 -17.03 -12.28
CA SER A 190 -9.62 -17.54 -10.91
C SER A 190 -8.69 -16.71 -10.02
N PHE A 191 -9.28 -16.09 -9.01
CA PHE A 191 -8.55 -15.37 -7.97
C PHE A 191 -7.51 -16.24 -7.26
N GLU A 192 -7.85 -17.51 -6.96
CA GLU A 192 -6.95 -18.42 -6.28
C GLU A 192 -5.73 -18.76 -7.15
N LYS A 193 -5.96 -19.01 -8.46
CA LYS A 193 -4.88 -19.28 -9.41
C LYS A 193 -3.95 -18.07 -9.51
N HIS A 194 -4.48 -16.88 -9.77
CA HIS A 194 -3.70 -15.66 -9.89
C HIS A 194 -2.91 -15.36 -8.60
N SER A 195 -3.55 -15.48 -7.44
CA SER A 195 -2.92 -15.35 -6.13
C SER A 195 -1.78 -16.37 -5.91
N ASN A 196 -1.93 -17.61 -6.37
CA ASN A 196 -0.85 -18.60 -6.29
C ASN A 196 0.35 -18.22 -7.17
N GLU A 197 0.09 -17.72 -8.37
CA GLU A 197 1.06 -17.28 -9.38
C GLU A 197 1.86 -16.05 -8.95
N ILE A 198 1.30 -15.16 -8.12
CA ILE A 198 1.99 -13.94 -7.65
C ILE A 198 2.58 -14.03 -6.23
N TYR A 199 2.19 -15.03 -5.41
CA TYR A 199 2.64 -15.11 -4.01
C TYR A 199 3.41 -16.39 -3.66
N SER A 200 3.03 -17.55 -4.22
CA SER A 200 3.58 -18.84 -3.78
C SER A 200 4.45 -19.54 -4.80
N LYS A 201 4.12 -19.38 -6.08
CA LYS A 201 4.91 -19.90 -7.19
C LYS A 201 5.08 -18.77 -8.20
N PRO A 202 5.97 -17.80 -7.89
CA PRO A 202 6.11 -16.59 -8.68
C PRO A 202 6.35 -16.91 -10.15
N ASN A 203 5.42 -16.50 -11.00
CA ASN A 203 5.51 -16.63 -12.44
C ASN A 203 4.69 -15.54 -13.14
N TRP A 204 4.89 -15.38 -14.44
CA TRP A 204 4.02 -14.53 -15.25
C TRP A 204 2.60 -15.10 -15.24
N PRO A 205 1.59 -14.34 -14.75
CA PRO A 205 0.24 -14.85 -14.71
C PRO A 205 -0.27 -15.14 -16.13
N LYS A 206 -0.78 -16.34 -16.36
CA LYS A 206 -1.32 -16.72 -17.68
C LYS A 206 -2.62 -15.98 -17.97
N ASP A 207 -3.45 -15.86 -16.94
CA ASP A 207 -4.78 -15.25 -16.98
C ASP A 207 -4.87 -14.18 -15.87
N PRO A 208 -4.19 -13.03 -16.01
CA PRO A 208 -4.05 -12.05 -14.92
C PRO A 208 -5.40 -11.45 -14.54
N LEU A 209 -5.66 -11.35 -13.23
CA LEU A 209 -6.63 -10.37 -12.74
C LEU A 209 -6.05 -8.97 -12.89
N PHE A 210 -6.87 -8.03 -13.31
CA PHE A 210 -6.43 -6.67 -13.54
C PHE A 210 -7.47 -5.64 -13.11
N TYR A 211 -6.95 -4.47 -12.76
CA TYR A 211 -7.71 -3.30 -12.38
C TYR A 211 -7.60 -2.24 -13.47
N VAL A 212 -8.73 -1.59 -13.80
CA VAL A 212 -8.76 -0.46 -14.73
C VAL A 212 -9.32 0.77 -14.05
N ASN A 213 -8.57 1.86 -14.10
CA ASN A 213 -8.97 3.19 -13.67
C ASN A 213 -9.15 4.12 -14.86
N LEU A 214 -10.28 4.84 -14.88
CA LEU A 214 -10.63 5.80 -15.92
C LEU A 214 -11.06 7.11 -15.24
N THR A 215 -10.11 7.91 -14.75
CA THR A 215 -10.48 9.12 -13.99
C THR A 215 -11.32 10.10 -14.81
N SER A 216 -11.18 10.10 -16.13
CA SER A 216 -11.97 10.92 -17.07
C SER A 216 -13.47 10.62 -17.11
N LYS A 217 -13.91 9.53 -16.44
CA LYS A 217 -15.33 9.25 -16.15
C LYS A 217 -15.93 10.24 -15.16
N THR A 218 -15.15 10.62 -14.15
CA THR A 218 -15.55 11.58 -13.12
C THR A 218 -15.03 12.99 -13.43
N TYR A 219 -13.79 13.08 -13.91
CA TYR A 219 -13.08 14.34 -14.10
C TYR A 219 -12.73 14.57 -15.56
N LYS A 220 -13.62 15.22 -16.30
CA LYS A 220 -13.48 15.43 -17.77
C LYS A 220 -12.15 16.07 -18.21
N HIS A 221 -11.46 16.79 -17.33
CA HIS A 221 -10.19 17.46 -17.63
C HIS A 221 -8.97 16.52 -17.64
N THR A 222 -9.11 15.28 -17.17
CA THR A 222 -7.99 14.32 -17.12
C THR A 222 -7.74 13.58 -18.44
N ALA A 223 -8.55 13.86 -19.47
CA ALA A 223 -8.35 13.40 -20.85
C ALA A 223 -8.87 14.45 -21.85
N PRO A 224 -8.39 14.46 -23.11
CA PRO A 224 -8.97 15.28 -24.17
C PRO A 224 -10.47 15.02 -24.37
N LYS A 225 -11.19 16.00 -24.95
CA LYS A 225 -12.63 15.86 -25.23
C LYS A 225 -12.88 14.61 -26.09
N GLY A 226 -13.82 13.77 -25.66
CA GLY A 226 -14.18 12.52 -26.34
C GLY A 226 -13.21 11.34 -26.12
N HIS A 227 -12.13 11.53 -25.36
CA HIS A 227 -11.09 10.52 -25.10
C HIS A 227 -11.18 9.97 -23.67
N GLU A 228 -10.42 8.93 -23.37
CA GLU A 228 -10.25 8.40 -22.01
C GLU A 228 -8.78 8.20 -21.66
N ASN A 229 -8.46 8.39 -20.38
CA ASN A 229 -7.18 8.08 -19.77
C ASN A 229 -7.29 6.76 -19.00
N CYS A 230 -6.77 5.70 -19.60
CA CYS A 230 -6.87 4.34 -19.08
C CYS A 230 -5.60 3.97 -18.34
N PHE A 231 -5.72 3.74 -17.04
CA PHE A 231 -4.68 3.13 -16.23
C PHE A 231 -5.04 1.68 -15.98
N ILE A 232 -4.13 0.76 -16.28
CA ILE A 232 -4.29 -0.67 -16.03
C ILE A 232 -3.22 -1.10 -15.03
N LEU A 233 -3.63 -1.79 -13.96
CA LEU A 233 -2.74 -2.40 -12.99
C LEU A 233 -2.94 -3.91 -13.01
N ILE A 234 -1.85 -4.63 -13.15
CA ILE A 234 -1.80 -6.09 -13.01
C ILE A 234 -0.85 -6.40 -11.84
N PRO A 235 -1.33 -7.01 -10.75
CA PRO A 235 -0.46 -7.50 -9.70
C PRO A 235 0.47 -8.56 -10.28
N SER A 236 1.77 -8.43 -10.02
CA SER A 236 2.75 -9.39 -10.52
C SER A 236 3.96 -9.42 -9.59
N GLN A 237 4.67 -10.54 -9.59
CA GLN A 237 6.01 -10.56 -9.02
C GLN A 237 6.98 -10.10 -10.11
N LEU A 238 7.66 -8.97 -9.89
CA LEU A 238 8.81 -8.61 -10.73
C LEU A 238 9.95 -9.54 -10.29
N THR A 239 10.41 -10.35 -11.22
CA THR A 239 11.57 -11.25 -11.06
C THR A 239 12.82 -10.49 -10.68
#